data_AF-A0A800AGD3-F1
#
_entry.id   AF-A0A800AGD3-F1
#
_cell.length_a   1.000
_cell.length_b   1.000
_cell.length_c   1.000
_cell.angle_alpha   90.00
_cell.angle_beta   90.00
_cell.angle_gamma   90.00
#
_symmetry.space_group_name_H-M   'P 1'
#
loop_
_entity.id
_entity.type
_entity.pdbx_description
1 polymer ?
#
loop_
_entity_poly.entity_id
_entity_poly.type
_entity_poly.pdbx_seq_one_letter_code
_entity_poly.pdbx_strand_id
1 'polypeptide(L)'
;MKSLIYLSLVVILIVGATSAFAAREVMLYTGTFQWIDKAMVDEEADICKGLLDGEGIPAEITEDENAVKSWMQSTAGDGSVDVLVIYGDIPPAVYAGGNAEPDGSVAENWIETTDGDMILNHADYMFWGVGGRNKEGGLQNMM
;
A
#
# COMPACT_ATOMS: atom_id res chain seq x y z
N MET A 1 -10.40 50.44 3.79
CA MET A 1 -10.47 49.42 4.85
C MET A 1 -11.34 48.22 4.47
N LYS A 2 -12.62 48.40 4.10
CA LYS A 2 -13.48 47.28 3.68
C LYS A 2 -12.94 46.50 2.47
N SER A 3 -12.36 47.18 1.48
CA SER A 3 -11.75 46.54 0.28
C SER A 3 -10.47 45.75 0.56
N LEU A 4 -9.67 46.14 1.57
CA LEU A 4 -8.47 45.39 1.97
C LEU A 4 -8.82 44.10 2.73
N ILE A 5 -9.96 44.09 3.44
CA ILE A 5 -10.47 42.91 4.16
C ILE A 5 -11.01 41.86 3.17
N TYR A 6 -11.69 42.28 2.10
CA TYR A 6 -12.15 41.34 1.06
C TYR A 6 -10.98 40.74 0.26
N LEU A 7 -9.94 41.52 -0.03
CA LEU A 7 -8.77 41.01 -0.75
C LEU A 7 -7.98 39.99 0.09
N SER A 8 -7.91 40.16 1.41
CA SER A 8 -7.24 39.23 2.31
C SER A 8 -8.03 37.93 2.54
N LEU A 9 -9.37 37.99 2.57
CA LEU A 9 -10.22 36.78 2.63
C LEU A 9 -10.17 35.94 1.35
N VAL A 10 -10.09 36.58 0.18
CA VAL A 10 -9.99 35.87 -1.12
C VAL A 10 -8.62 35.21 -1.30
N VAL A 11 -7.54 35.84 -0.82
CA VAL A 11 -6.19 35.24 -0.86
C VAL A 11 -6.08 34.02 0.08
N ILE A 12 -6.74 34.04 1.25
CA ILE A 12 -6.76 32.89 2.17
C ILE A 12 -7.57 31.72 1.59
N LEU A 13 -8.62 31.98 0.80
CA LEU A 13 -9.40 30.94 0.11
C LEU A 13 -8.69 30.32 -1.10
N ILE A 14 -7.78 31.05 -1.75
CA ILE A 14 -7.06 30.55 -2.95
C ILE A 14 -5.76 29.82 -2.58
N VAL A 15 -5.13 30.16 -1.44
CA VAL A 15 -3.89 29.51 -0.98
C VAL A 15 -4.17 28.18 -0.23
N GLY A 16 -5.41 27.92 0.18
CA GLY A 16 -5.77 26.79 1.04
C GLY A 16 -6.08 25.44 0.37
N ALA A 17 -5.95 25.28 -0.95
CA ALA A 17 -6.43 24.06 -1.62
C ALA A 17 -5.57 23.56 -2.79
N THR A 18 -4.25 23.71 -2.69
CA THR A 18 -3.36 22.75 -3.35
C THR A 18 -2.70 21.94 -2.25
N SER A 19 -3.44 21.00 -1.66
CA SER A 19 -2.78 19.80 -1.16
C SER A 19 -1.99 19.29 -2.36
N ALA A 20 -0.67 19.44 -2.32
CA ALA A 20 0.18 18.66 -3.18
C ALA A 20 -0.22 17.22 -2.86
N PHE A 21 -0.95 16.58 -3.78
CA PHE A 21 -1.01 15.12 -3.76
C PHE A 21 0.46 14.72 -3.80
N ALA A 22 0.97 14.14 -2.71
CA ALA A 22 2.28 13.52 -2.79
C ALA A 22 2.17 12.41 -3.86
N ALA A 23 3.33 12.01 -4.39
CA ALA A 23 3.33 11.08 -5.51
C ALA A 23 2.62 9.80 -5.05
N ARG A 24 1.62 9.35 -5.82
CA ARG A 24 1.07 8.00 -5.67
C ARG A 24 2.18 7.01 -6.02
N GLU A 25 2.62 6.19 -5.08
CA GLU A 25 3.65 5.18 -5.28
C GLU A 25 3.05 3.77 -5.21
N VAL A 26 3.69 2.85 -5.93
CA VAL A 26 3.32 1.42 -5.93
C VAL A 26 4.50 0.58 -5.50
N MET A 27 4.33 -0.19 -4.43
CA MET A 27 5.27 -1.23 -4.02
C MET A 27 4.76 -2.57 -4.56
N LEU A 28 5.61 -3.33 -5.25
CA LEU A 28 5.32 -4.71 -5.64
C LEU A 28 6.18 -5.66 -4.80
N TYR A 29 5.54 -6.53 -4.03
CA TYR A 29 6.24 -7.49 -3.17
C TYR A 29 6.21 -8.90 -3.78
N THR A 30 7.39 -9.43 -4.10
CA THR A 30 7.59 -10.75 -4.73
C THR A 30 8.28 -11.76 -3.81
N GLY A 31 8.51 -11.41 -2.55
CA GLY A 31 9.32 -12.20 -1.61
C GLY A 31 8.63 -13.45 -1.04
N THR A 32 7.29 -13.43 -0.92
CA THR A 32 6.53 -14.58 -0.39
C THR A 32 5.31 -14.87 -1.26
N PHE A 33 5.17 -16.13 -1.66
CA PHE A 33 4.09 -16.66 -2.49
C PHE A 33 4.00 -18.18 -2.27
N GLN A 34 2.97 -18.82 -2.84
CA GLN A 34 2.62 -20.22 -2.55
C GLN A 34 2.44 -21.06 -3.81
N TRP A 35 1.31 -20.89 -4.49
CA TRP A 35 0.83 -21.79 -5.55
C TRP A 35 1.27 -21.40 -6.97
N ILE A 36 2.29 -20.55 -7.05
CA ILE A 36 2.82 -19.97 -8.28
C ILE A 36 4.34 -20.06 -8.27
N ASP A 37 4.93 -20.18 -9.46
CA ASP A 37 6.38 -20.25 -9.60
C ASP A 37 7.02 -18.85 -9.48
N LYS A 38 8.20 -18.77 -8.86
CA LYS A 38 8.95 -17.50 -8.71
C LYS A 38 9.15 -16.79 -10.04
N ALA A 39 9.48 -17.54 -11.10
CA ALA A 39 9.70 -16.96 -12.42
C ALA A 39 8.44 -16.28 -12.96
N MET A 40 7.25 -16.83 -12.70
CA MET A 40 5.98 -16.20 -13.10
C MET A 40 5.68 -14.97 -12.24
N VAL A 41 5.96 -15.02 -10.94
CA VAL A 41 5.82 -13.86 -10.04
C VAL A 41 6.67 -12.70 -10.53
N ASP A 42 7.93 -12.98 -10.86
CA ASP A 42 8.88 -11.96 -11.32
C ASP A 42 8.47 -11.40 -12.69
N GLU A 43 8.05 -12.27 -13.62
CA GLU A 43 7.57 -11.85 -14.94
C GLU A 43 6.34 -10.94 -14.84
N GLU A 44 5.34 -11.31 -14.04
CA GLU A 44 4.13 -10.49 -13.86
C GLU A 44 4.42 -9.19 -13.10
N ALA A 45 5.35 -9.20 -12.15
CA ALA A 45 5.79 -7.99 -11.45
C ALA A 45 6.52 -7.03 -12.38
N ASP A 46 7.42 -7.53 -13.24
CA ASP A 46 8.10 -6.72 -14.24
C ASP A 46 7.12 -6.13 -15.27
N ILE A 47 6.13 -6.91 -15.72
CA ILE A 47 5.08 -6.43 -16.62
C ILE A 47 4.26 -5.33 -15.93
N CYS A 48 3.80 -5.56 -14.70
CA CYS A 48 3.01 -4.59 -13.96
C CYS A 48 3.79 -3.28 -13.74
N LYS A 49 5.03 -3.38 -13.28
CA LYS A 49 5.92 -2.24 -13.10
C LYS A 49 6.13 -1.48 -14.41
N GLY A 50 6.39 -2.17 -15.52
CA GLY A 50 6.57 -1.57 -16.83
C GLY A 50 5.34 -0.79 -17.32
N LEU A 51 4.14 -1.30 -17.05
CA LEU A 51 2.88 -0.61 -17.37
C LEU A 51 2.68 0.63 -16.48
N LEU A 52 2.97 0.54 -15.19
CA LEU A 52 2.89 1.67 -14.26
C LEU A 52 3.88 2.78 -14.64
N ASP A 53 5.14 2.41 -14.91
CA ASP A 53 6.18 3.33 -15.37
C ASP A 53 5.76 4.02 -16.68
N GLY A 54 5.13 3.28 -17.59
CA GLY A 54 4.61 3.81 -18.87
C GLY A 54 3.54 4.89 -18.71
N GLU A 55 2.77 4.83 -17.63
CA GLU A 55 1.77 5.84 -17.24
C GLU A 55 2.33 6.91 -16.29
N GLY A 56 3.63 6.86 -15.98
CA GLY A 56 4.29 7.81 -15.08
C GLY A 56 3.94 7.61 -13.59
N ILE A 57 3.52 6.40 -13.20
CA ILE A 57 3.25 6.03 -11.81
C ILE A 57 4.51 5.37 -11.24
N PRO A 58 5.18 5.98 -10.25
CA PRO A 58 6.36 5.40 -9.61
C PRO A 58 6.05 4.01 -9.03
N ALA A 59 6.87 3.02 -9.39
CA ALA A 59 6.73 1.66 -8.90
C ALA A 59 8.10 1.03 -8.58
N GLU A 60 8.18 0.31 -7.46
CA GLU A 60 9.37 -0.43 -7.02
C GLU A 60 9.01 -1.89 -6.72
N ILE A 61 9.91 -2.81 -7.09
CA ILE A 61 9.79 -4.24 -6.79
C ILE A 61 10.75 -4.58 -5.65
N THR A 62 10.28 -5.32 -4.63
CA THR A 62 11.12 -5.81 -3.55
C THR A 62 10.78 -7.24 -3.14
N GLU A 63 11.78 -7.97 -2.66
CA GLU A 63 11.64 -9.25 -1.98
C GLU A 63 11.76 -9.13 -0.46
N ASP A 64 12.17 -7.96 0.05
CA ASP A 64 12.40 -7.73 1.47
C ASP A 64 11.12 -7.27 2.17
N GLU A 65 10.56 -8.13 3.01
CA GLU A 65 9.38 -7.82 3.81
C GLU A 65 9.59 -6.65 4.77
N ASN A 66 10.82 -6.40 5.23
CA ASN A 66 11.12 -5.25 6.09
C ASN A 66 11.17 -3.95 5.30
N ALA A 67 11.52 -4.00 4.02
CA ALA A 67 11.40 -2.85 3.13
C ALA A 67 9.93 -2.49 2.95
N VAL A 68 9.04 -3.48 2.73
CA VAL A 68 7.59 -3.24 2.65
C VAL A 68 7.05 -2.61 3.93
N LYS A 69 7.44 -3.16 5.09
CA LYS A 69 7.06 -2.61 6.40
C LYS A 69 7.50 -1.15 6.56
N SER A 70 8.76 -0.86 6.25
CA SER A 70 9.33 0.47 6.41
C SER A 70 8.65 1.47 5.48
N TRP A 71 8.35 1.05 4.25
CA TRP A 71 7.62 1.85 3.28
C TRP A 71 6.20 2.16 3.73
N MET A 72 5.40 1.15 4.13
CA MET A 72 4.05 1.37 4.68
C MET A 72 4.06 2.35 5.86
N GLN A 73 5.05 2.25 6.75
CA GLN A 73 5.19 3.19 7.87
C GLN A 73 5.54 4.61 7.43
N SER A 74 6.20 4.77 6.28
CA SER A 74 6.59 6.08 5.75
C SER A 74 5.49 6.74 4.92
N THR A 75 4.62 5.95 4.30
CA THR A 75 3.50 6.41 3.46
C THR A 75 2.19 6.54 4.22
N ALA A 76 2.03 5.87 5.38
CA ALA A 76 0.82 5.96 6.21
C ALA A 76 0.43 7.41 6.53
N GLY A 77 -0.73 7.85 6.03
CA GLY A 77 -1.31 9.15 6.34
C GLY A 77 -0.59 10.32 5.66
N ASP A 78 0.18 10.07 4.59
CA ASP A 78 0.98 11.10 3.92
C ASP A 78 0.16 12.04 3.01
N GLY A 79 -1.11 11.68 2.76
CA GLY A 79 -2.05 12.43 1.92
C GLY A 79 -2.12 11.97 0.47
N SER A 80 -1.49 10.85 0.13
CA SER A 80 -1.47 10.21 -1.20
C SER A 80 -2.03 8.80 -1.10
N VAL A 81 -2.67 8.34 -2.16
CA VAL A 81 -3.07 6.93 -2.24
C VAL A 81 -1.86 6.12 -2.68
N ASP A 82 -1.38 5.23 -1.83
CA ASP A 82 -0.31 4.29 -2.11
C ASP A 82 -0.84 2.86 -2.23
N VAL A 83 -0.15 2.02 -3.02
CA VAL A 83 -0.62 0.66 -3.31
C VAL A 83 0.48 -0.36 -3.08
N LEU A 84 0.20 -1.35 -2.23
CA LEU A 84 0.99 -2.57 -2.15
C LEU A 84 0.37 -3.63 -3.08
N VAL A 85 1.11 -4.05 -4.10
CA VAL A 85 0.78 -5.21 -4.92
C VAL A 85 1.49 -6.45 -4.38
N ILE A 86 0.74 -7.52 -4.11
CA ILE A 86 1.26 -8.81 -3.66
C ILE A 86 0.88 -9.94 -4.62
N TYR A 87 1.63 -11.04 -4.54
CA TYR A 87 1.43 -12.23 -5.36
C TYR A 87 1.03 -13.44 -4.51
N GLY A 88 0.01 -13.26 -3.66
CA GLY A 88 -0.69 -14.37 -2.99
C GLY A 88 -0.28 -14.66 -1.54
N ASP A 89 0.63 -13.90 -0.94
CA ASP A 89 0.83 -13.89 0.53
C ASP A 89 1.11 -12.48 1.01
N ILE A 90 0.47 -12.08 2.10
CA ILE A 90 0.77 -10.84 2.79
C ILE A 90 2.12 -10.96 3.51
N PRO A 91 3.04 -9.98 3.41
CA PRO A 91 4.35 -10.09 4.04
C PRO A 91 4.24 -10.32 5.56
N PRO A 92 4.90 -11.34 6.12
CA PRO A 92 4.89 -11.59 7.57
C PRO A 92 5.32 -10.39 8.42
N ALA A 93 6.20 -9.54 7.92
CA ALA A 93 6.63 -8.33 8.61
C ALA A 93 5.52 -7.28 8.84
N VAL A 94 4.43 -7.31 8.04
CA VAL A 94 3.32 -6.34 8.12
C VAL A 94 2.04 -6.94 8.71
N TYR A 95 1.91 -8.26 8.67
CA TYR A 95 0.87 -9.02 9.37
C TYR A 95 1.44 -10.36 9.85
N ALA A 96 1.64 -10.47 11.17
CA ALA A 96 2.25 -11.63 11.79
C ALA A 96 1.47 -12.94 11.53
N GLY A 97 2.19 -14.07 11.62
CA GLY A 97 1.58 -15.38 11.43
C GLY A 97 0.71 -15.84 12.60
N GLY A 98 -0.25 -16.72 12.32
CA GLY A 98 -1.15 -17.29 13.33
C GLY A 98 -2.22 -16.32 13.81
N ASN A 99 -2.51 -15.27 13.03
CA ASN A 99 -3.40 -14.18 13.42
C ASN A 99 -2.99 -13.56 14.77
N ALA A 100 -1.68 -13.44 15.00
CA ALA A 100 -1.12 -12.97 16.28
C ALA A 100 -1.28 -11.47 16.51
N GLU A 101 -1.58 -10.72 15.44
CA GLU A 101 -1.84 -9.28 15.46
C GLU A 101 -3.21 -9.04 14.81
N PRO A 102 -4.32 -9.44 15.48
CA PRO A 102 -5.67 -9.27 14.93
C PRO A 102 -6.13 -7.81 14.93
N ASP A 103 -5.50 -6.96 15.76
CA ASP A 103 -5.76 -5.52 15.84
C ASP A 103 -4.42 -4.77 15.84
N GLY A 104 -4.39 -3.60 15.18
CA GLY A 104 -3.23 -2.72 15.11
C GLY A 104 -2.02 -3.28 14.36
N SER A 105 -2.19 -4.20 13.42
CA SER A 105 -1.09 -4.64 12.54
C SER A 105 -0.58 -3.48 11.67
N VAL A 106 0.60 -3.59 11.07
CA VAL A 106 1.10 -2.53 10.16
C VAL A 106 0.20 -2.40 8.94
N ALA A 107 -0.21 -3.54 8.37
CA ALA A 107 -1.09 -3.55 7.21
C ALA A 107 -2.46 -2.92 7.49
N GLU A 108 -3.06 -3.22 8.64
CA GLU A 108 -4.36 -2.67 9.08
C GLU A 108 -4.27 -1.17 9.33
N ASN A 109 -3.31 -0.73 10.17
CA ASN A 109 -3.12 0.70 10.43
C ASN A 109 -2.82 1.49 9.15
N TRP A 110 -2.22 0.84 8.14
CA TRP A 110 -1.90 1.45 6.85
C TRP A 110 -3.13 1.56 5.93
N ILE A 111 -4.02 0.57 5.87
CA ILE A 111 -5.25 0.68 5.04
C ILE A 111 -6.35 1.53 5.71
N GLU A 112 -6.28 1.72 7.03
CA GLU A 112 -7.24 2.51 7.81
C GLU A 112 -6.93 4.01 7.82
N THR A 113 -5.82 4.45 7.22
CA THR A 113 -5.53 5.88 7.05
C THR A 113 -6.55 6.55 6.12
N THR A 114 -6.65 7.88 6.24
CA THR A 114 -7.67 8.65 5.51
C THR A 114 -7.29 8.97 4.06
N ASP A 115 -6.08 8.60 3.65
CA ASP A 115 -5.55 8.77 2.29
C ASP A 115 -6.17 7.77 1.30
N GLY A 116 -6.50 6.55 1.74
CA GLY A 116 -7.14 5.52 0.93
C GLY A 116 -6.17 4.48 0.37
N ASP A 117 -5.10 4.19 1.11
CA ASP A 117 -4.10 3.17 0.79
C ASP A 117 -4.70 1.77 0.57
N MET A 118 -4.07 0.97 -0.30
CA MET A 118 -4.64 -0.29 -0.78
C MET A 118 -3.63 -1.43 -0.85
N ILE A 119 -4.03 -2.60 -0.36
CA ILE A 119 -3.36 -3.87 -0.65
C ILE A 119 -4.10 -4.56 -1.80
N LEU A 120 -3.43 -4.73 -2.93
CA LEU A 120 -3.95 -5.36 -4.13
C LEU A 120 -3.26 -6.71 -4.35
N ASN A 121 -4.05 -7.76 -4.49
CA ASN A 121 -3.54 -9.11 -4.66
C ASN A 121 -3.72 -9.59 -6.10
N HIS A 122 -2.61 -9.89 -6.78
CA HIS A 122 -2.60 -10.40 -8.16
C HIS A 122 -2.72 -11.92 -8.27
N ALA A 123 -2.63 -12.63 -7.15
CA ALA A 123 -2.66 -14.09 -7.17
C ALA A 123 -3.71 -14.64 -6.20
N ASP A 124 -3.42 -15.81 -5.66
CA ASP A 124 -4.36 -16.60 -4.89
C ASP A 124 -4.59 -16.04 -3.46
N TYR A 125 -5.18 -16.82 -2.58
CA TYR A 125 -5.60 -16.45 -1.26
C TYR A 125 -4.50 -15.82 -0.37
N MET A 126 -4.45 -14.48 -0.35
CA MET A 126 -3.41 -13.66 0.31
C MET A 126 -3.17 -13.92 1.81
N PHE A 127 -4.14 -14.51 2.52
CA PHE A 127 -3.99 -14.87 3.94
C PHE A 127 -3.83 -16.37 4.17
N TRP A 128 -3.97 -17.23 3.15
CA TRP A 128 -3.55 -18.62 3.32
C TRP A 128 -2.09 -18.65 3.75
N GLY A 129 -1.24 -18.01 2.96
CA GLY A 129 0.19 -17.89 3.19
C GLY A 129 0.90 -19.22 3.44
N VAL A 130 2.21 -19.16 3.76
CA VAL A 130 3.02 -20.38 3.93
C VAL A 130 2.46 -21.33 5.00
N GLY A 131 1.91 -22.46 4.55
CA GLY A 131 1.38 -23.51 5.43
C GLY A 131 -0.01 -23.24 6.02
N GLY A 132 -0.79 -22.31 5.44
CA GLY A 132 -2.10 -21.94 6.00
C GLY A 132 -1.95 -21.13 7.28
N ARG A 133 -1.01 -20.17 7.27
CA ARG A 133 -0.56 -19.38 8.41
C ARG A 133 -1.67 -18.53 9.04
N ASN A 134 -2.53 -17.89 8.24
CA ASN A 134 -3.56 -16.96 8.73
C ASN A 134 -4.99 -17.35 8.32
N LYS A 135 -5.14 -18.00 7.15
CA LYS A 135 -6.41 -18.49 6.58
C LYS A 135 -7.53 -17.46 6.68
N GLU A 136 -8.75 -17.90 7.02
CA GLU A 136 -9.93 -17.03 7.15
C GLU A 136 -9.76 -15.95 8.20
N GLY A 137 -9.02 -16.23 9.28
CA GLY A 137 -8.78 -15.26 10.35
C GLY A 137 -8.06 -14.01 9.85
N GLY A 138 -7.10 -14.17 8.93
CA GLY A 138 -6.37 -13.02 8.38
C GLY A 138 -7.28 -12.04 7.63
N LEU A 139 -8.21 -12.55 6.81
CA LEU A 139 -9.22 -11.70 6.15
C LEU A 139 -10.20 -11.07 7.14
N GLN A 140 -10.60 -11.82 8.17
CA GLN A 140 -11.57 -11.37 9.16
C GLN A 140 -11.04 -10.25 10.06
N ASN A 141 -9.73 -10.19 10.26
CA ASN A 141 -9.04 -9.25 11.13
C ASN A 141 -8.42 -8.06 10.38
N MET A 142 -8.56 -8.00 9.05
CA MET A 142 -8.02 -6.89 8.22
C MET A 142 -9.05 -5.76 8.05
N MET A 143 -10.17 -5.78 8.79
CA MET A 143 -11.30 -4.85 8.66
C MET A 143 -11.87 -4.45 10.01
#